data_AF-A0A1L8N207-F1
#
_entry.id   AF-A0A1L8N207-F1
#
_cell.length_a   1.000
_cell.length_b   1.000
_cell.length_c   1.000
_cell.angle_alpha   90.00
_cell.angle_beta   90.00
_cell.angle_gamma   90.00
#
_symmetry.space_group_name_H-M   'P 1'
#
loop_
_entity.id
_entity.type
_entity.pdbx_description
1 polymer ?
#
loop_
_entity_poly.entity_id
_entity_poly.type
_entity_poly.pdbx_seq_one_letter_code
_entity_poly.pdbx_strand_id
1 'polypeptide(L)'
;MGKKELSEEELTERIAILTRLRTLLVQQRQKFRDYLEVLEKQADTLEQKEAPNSEELLAHSQLEQEIVGNIKNLQKVITPIEAMSHETNSTDIPELKADLTKLQNQVLEQNNKNRELLKSHIVTIRTQIKGFKNPYKNKKSVYSKSEQTAKRISVEC
;
A
#
# COMPACT_ATOMS: atom_id res chain seq x y z
N MET A 1 1.10 -49.29 -22.92
CA MET A 1 1.67 -48.25 -22.03
C MET A 1 1.28 -48.61 -20.61
N GLY A 2 2.25 -49.10 -19.82
CA GLY A 2 1.96 -49.59 -18.47
C GLY A 2 1.55 -48.45 -17.55
N LYS A 3 0.39 -48.59 -16.90
CA LYS A 3 0.09 -47.88 -15.66
C LYS A 3 1.17 -48.31 -14.67
N LYS A 4 2.17 -47.46 -14.41
CA LYS A 4 2.97 -47.58 -13.20
C LYS A 4 1.99 -47.39 -12.04
N GLU A 5 1.65 -48.47 -11.37
CA GLU A 5 0.99 -48.39 -10.07
C GLU A 5 1.98 -47.64 -9.17
N LEU A 6 1.65 -46.37 -8.88
CA LEU A 6 2.43 -45.53 -7.98
C LEU A 6 2.45 -46.23 -6.62
N SER A 7 3.62 -46.27 -5.97
CA SER A 7 3.70 -46.77 -4.60
C SER A 7 2.81 -45.90 -3.69
N GLU A 8 2.24 -46.49 -2.64
CA GLU A 8 1.45 -45.74 -1.65
C GLU A 8 2.26 -44.58 -1.03
N GLU A 9 3.59 -44.74 -0.93
CA GLU A 9 4.54 -43.71 -0.49
C GLU A 9 4.62 -42.53 -1.48
N GLU A 10 4.72 -42.81 -2.78
CA GLU A 10 4.76 -41.77 -3.82
C GLU A 10 3.42 -41.01 -3.93
N LEU A 11 2.31 -41.70 -3.69
CA LEU A 11 0.98 -41.09 -3.65
C LEU A 11 0.81 -40.17 -2.43
N THR A 12 1.26 -40.59 -1.25
CA THR A 12 1.17 -39.77 -0.03
C THR A 12 2.05 -38.53 -0.12
N GLU A 13 3.26 -38.63 -0.68
CA GLU A 13 4.12 -37.47 -0.95
C GLU A 13 3.48 -36.47 -1.91
N ARG A 14 2.88 -36.94 -3.01
CA ARG A 14 2.18 -36.09 -3.98
C ARG A 14 0.99 -35.38 -3.35
N ILE A 15 0.19 -36.08 -2.55
CA ILE A 15 -0.94 -35.49 -1.82
C ILE A 15 -0.44 -34.43 -0.83
N ALA A 16 0.67 -34.68 -0.12
CA ALA A 16 1.24 -33.72 0.82
C ALA A 16 1.70 -32.43 0.13
N ILE A 17 2.37 -32.54 -1.02
CA ILE A 17 2.82 -31.38 -1.82
C ILE A 17 1.62 -30.56 -2.29
N LEU A 18 0.60 -31.21 -2.86
CA LEU A 18 -0.62 -30.53 -3.34
C LEU A 18 -1.39 -29.83 -2.21
N THR A 19 -1.49 -30.49 -1.06
CA THR A 19 -2.19 -29.92 0.11
C THR A 19 -1.46 -28.69 0.65
N ARG A 20 -0.12 -28.75 0.68
CA ARG A 20 0.72 -27.62 1.06
C ARG A 20 0.60 -26.48 0.07
N LEU A 21 0.63 -26.76 -1.23
CA LEU A 21 0.47 -25.76 -2.28
C LEU A 21 -0.89 -25.06 -2.17
N ARG A 22 -1.98 -25.82 -2.03
CA ARG A 22 -3.34 -25.30 -1.80
C ARG A 22 -3.37 -24.35 -0.60
N THR A 23 -2.78 -24.76 0.52
CA THR A 23 -2.74 -23.95 1.75
C THR A 23 -2.03 -22.62 1.51
N LEU A 24 -0.89 -22.62 0.81
CA LEU A 24 -0.15 -21.41 0.48
C LEU A 24 -0.93 -20.49 -0.47
N LEU A 25 -1.60 -21.03 -1.49
CA LEU A 25 -2.44 -20.25 -2.40
C LEU A 25 -3.62 -19.60 -1.67
N VAL A 26 -4.24 -20.29 -0.73
CA VAL A 26 -5.31 -19.73 0.12
C VAL A 26 -4.78 -18.60 1.00
N GLN A 27 -3.60 -18.77 1.60
CA GLN A 27 -2.96 -17.71 2.38
C GLN A 27 -2.63 -16.49 1.52
N GLN A 28 -2.09 -16.71 0.32
CA GLN A 28 -1.80 -15.65 -0.63
C GLN A 28 -3.08 -14.90 -1.02
N ARG A 29 -4.19 -15.62 -1.24
CA ARG A 29 -5.50 -15.04 -1.54
C ARG A 29 -5.99 -14.14 -0.42
N GLN A 30 -5.86 -14.59 0.83
CA GLN A 30 -6.21 -13.77 1.98
C GLN A 30 -5.37 -12.49 2.04
N LYS A 31 -4.06 -12.57 1.79
CA LYS A 31 -3.19 -11.39 1.78
C LYS A 31 -3.52 -10.39 0.69
N PHE A 32 -3.93 -10.83 -0.50
CA PHE A 32 -4.43 -9.92 -1.52
C PHE A 32 -5.74 -9.23 -1.11
N ARG A 33 -6.64 -9.92 -0.40
CA ARG A 33 -7.86 -9.31 0.15
C ARG A 33 -7.56 -8.29 1.25
N ASP A 34 -6.69 -8.65 2.19
CA ASP A 34 -6.22 -7.73 3.23
C ASP A 34 -5.60 -6.46 2.59
N TYR A 35 -4.84 -6.63 1.49
CA TYR A 35 -4.26 -5.50 0.78
C TYR A 35 -5.33 -4.61 0.13
N LEU A 36 -6.33 -5.21 -0.54
CA LEU A 36 -7.44 -4.47 -1.13
C LEU A 36 -8.17 -3.62 -0.09
N GLU A 37 -8.46 -4.18 1.08
CA GLU A 37 -9.14 -3.46 2.16
C GLU A 37 -8.33 -2.23 2.62
N VAL A 38 -7.00 -2.35 2.73
CA VAL A 38 -6.13 -1.22 3.07
C VAL A 38 -6.14 -0.15 1.98
N LEU A 39 -6.10 -0.55 0.71
CA LEU A 39 -6.15 0.38 -0.41
C LEU A 39 -7.51 1.09 -0.53
N GLU A 40 -8.62 0.39 -0.25
CA GLU A 40 -9.95 1.00 -0.22
C GLU A 40 -10.07 2.02 0.91
N LYS A 41 -9.62 1.67 2.13
CA LYS A 41 -9.56 2.62 3.25
C LYS A 41 -8.72 3.85 2.95
N GLN A 42 -7.58 3.68 2.27
CA GLN A 42 -6.75 4.80 1.84
C GLN A 42 -7.47 5.66 0.79
N ALA A 43 -8.22 5.07 -0.13
CA ALA A 43 -9.01 5.83 -1.10
C ALA A 43 -10.07 6.68 -0.38
N ASP A 44 -10.79 6.09 0.58
CA ASP A 44 -11.81 6.78 1.36
C ASP A 44 -11.24 7.95 2.16
N THR A 45 -10.07 7.77 2.81
CA THR A 45 -9.41 8.86 3.55
C THR A 45 -8.92 9.97 2.63
N LEU A 46 -8.50 9.66 1.40
CA LEU A 46 -8.08 10.66 0.41
C LEU A 46 -9.26 11.37 -0.28
N GLU A 47 -10.41 10.71 -0.39
CA GLU A 47 -11.64 11.29 -0.97
C GLU A 47 -12.39 12.18 0.04
N GLN A 48 -12.23 11.95 1.35
CA GLN A 48 -12.77 12.83 2.38
C GLN A 48 -12.18 14.24 2.26
N LYS A 49 -13.03 15.26 2.43
CA LYS A 49 -12.69 16.69 2.21
C LYS A 49 -11.71 17.26 3.24
N GLU A 50 -11.44 16.54 4.31
CA GLU A 50 -10.48 16.94 5.34
C GLU A 50 -9.07 16.59 4.85
N ALA A 51 -8.09 17.44 5.15
CA ALA A 51 -6.71 17.16 4.76
C ALA A 51 -6.28 15.86 5.44
N PRO A 52 -5.85 14.83 4.68
CA PRO A 52 -5.42 13.56 5.27
C PRO A 52 -4.27 13.85 6.23
N ASN A 53 -4.38 13.37 7.46
CA ASN A 53 -3.31 13.51 8.44
C ASN A 53 -2.07 12.79 7.92
N SER A 54 -0.92 13.46 7.96
CA SER A 54 0.34 12.87 7.48
C SER A 54 0.70 11.58 8.23
N GLU A 55 0.28 11.46 9.49
CA GLU A 55 0.49 10.27 10.33
C GLU A 55 -0.34 9.07 9.83
N GLU A 56 -1.60 9.29 9.45
CA GLU A 56 -2.48 8.26 8.91
C GLU A 56 -1.96 7.74 7.57
N LEU A 57 -1.52 8.64 6.68
CA LEU A 57 -0.93 8.24 5.40
C LEU A 57 0.37 7.44 5.58
N LEU A 58 1.19 7.79 6.58
CA LEU A 58 2.39 7.04 6.93
C LEU A 58 2.04 5.65 7.48
N ALA A 59 1.03 5.55 8.36
CA ALA A 59 0.57 4.27 8.89
C ALA A 59 0.04 3.35 7.78
N HIS A 60 -0.76 3.88 6.85
CA HIS A 60 -1.22 3.13 5.68
C HIS A 60 -0.03 2.64 4.83
N SER A 61 0.94 3.52 4.53
CA SER A 61 2.13 3.16 3.76
C SER A 61 2.97 2.04 4.41
N GLN A 62 3.11 2.05 5.74
CA GLN A 62 3.82 1.00 6.48
C GLN A 62 3.10 -0.35 6.37
N LEU A 63 1.77 -0.36 6.55
CA LEU A 63 0.96 -1.57 6.41
C LEU A 63 1.02 -2.14 4.99
N GLU A 64 0.97 -1.28 3.97
CA GLU A 64 1.12 -1.71 2.58
C GLU A 64 2.49 -2.39 2.33
N GLN A 65 3.57 -1.81 2.85
CA GLN A 65 4.92 -2.39 2.71
C GLN A 65 5.03 -3.76 3.38
N GLU A 66 4.44 -3.94 4.55
CA GLU A 66 4.40 -5.22 5.25
C GLU A 66 3.63 -6.28 4.45
N ILE A 67 2.44 -5.94 3.96
CA ILE A 67 1.60 -6.86 3.19
C ILE A 67 2.29 -7.27 1.88
N VAL A 68 2.88 -6.31 1.15
CA VAL A 68 3.63 -6.59 -0.09
C VAL A 68 4.85 -7.47 0.20
N GLY A 69 5.57 -7.22 1.30
CA GLY A 69 6.67 -8.07 1.75
C GLY A 69 6.23 -9.51 1.99
N ASN A 70 5.10 -9.69 2.68
CA ASN A 70 4.51 -11.00 2.95
C ASN A 70 4.07 -11.73 1.67
N ILE A 71 3.41 -11.03 0.74
CA ILE A 71 3.03 -11.59 -0.57
C ILE A 71 4.28 -12.05 -1.33
N LYS A 72 5.35 -11.26 -1.34
CA LYS A 72 6.62 -11.61 -2.02
C LYS A 72 7.29 -12.83 -1.37
N ASN A 73 7.27 -12.93 -0.05
CA ASN A 73 7.83 -14.07 0.67
C ASN A 73 7.02 -15.34 0.40
N LEU A 74 5.69 -15.27 0.35
CA LEU A 74 4.83 -16.38 -0.05
C LEU A 74 5.11 -16.81 -1.49
N GLN A 75 5.23 -15.88 -2.43
CA GLN A 75 5.56 -16.19 -3.82
C GLN A 75 6.88 -16.95 -3.96
N LYS A 76 7.92 -16.56 -3.21
CA LYS A 76 9.21 -17.28 -3.21
C LYS A 76 9.09 -18.75 -2.80
N VAL A 77 8.12 -19.09 -1.96
CA VAL A 77 7.87 -20.48 -1.52
C VAL A 77 6.91 -21.20 -2.47
N ILE A 78 5.95 -20.49 -3.05
CA ILE A 78 4.98 -21.03 -4.00
C ILE A 78 5.68 -21.46 -5.30
N THR A 79 6.54 -20.61 -5.89
CA THR A 79 7.22 -20.91 -7.16
C THR A 79 7.93 -22.28 -7.19
N PRO A 80 8.78 -22.66 -6.22
CA PRO A 80 9.43 -23.97 -6.23
C PRO A 80 8.44 -25.13 -5.99
N ILE A 81 7.42 -24.95 -5.16
CA ILE A 81 6.42 -26.01 -4.90
C ILE A 81 5.54 -26.24 -6.13
N GLU A 82 5.19 -25.19 -6.87
CA GLU A 82 4.47 -25.31 -8.13
C GLU A 82 5.29 -26.05 -9.18
N ALA A 83 6.61 -25.80 -9.26
CA ALA A 83 7.51 -26.54 -10.13
C ALA A 83 7.46 -28.06 -9.87
N MET A 84 7.37 -28.46 -8.59
CA MET A 84 7.24 -29.86 -8.18
C MET A 84 5.83 -30.44 -8.42
N SER A 85 4.81 -29.59 -8.50
CA SER A 85 3.40 -29.99 -8.64
C SER A 85 2.95 -30.16 -10.10
N HIS A 86 3.70 -29.69 -11.10
CA HIS A 86 3.31 -29.73 -12.52
C HIS A 86 3.04 -31.15 -13.08
N GLU A 87 3.44 -32.21 -12.37
CA GLU A 87 3.15 -33.59 -12.74
C GLU A 87 1.78 -34.09 -12.26
N THR A 88 1.02 -33.28 -11.51
CA THR A 88 -0.19 -33.71 -10.82
C THR A 88 -1.41 -32.88 -11.22
N ASN A 89 -2.36 -33.51 -11.91
CA ASN A 89 -3.63 -32.90 -12.32
C ASN A 89 -4.57 -32.81 -11.11
N SER A 90 -4.61 -31.65 -10.46
CA SER A 90 -5.66 -31.28 -9.51
C SER A 90 -6.54 -30.19 -10.10
N THR A 91 -7.86 -30.35 -10.01
CA THR A 91 -8.84 -29.43 -10.61
C THR A 91 -8.99 -28.12 -9.83
N ASP A 92 -8.75 -28.14 -8.53
CA ASP A 92 -8.99 -26.98 -7.63
C ASP A 92 -7.87 -25.92 -7.71
N ILE A 93 -6.64 -26.31 -8.05
CA ILE A 93 -5.48 -25.41 -8.09
C ILE A 93 -5.58 -24.39 -9.25
N PRO A 94 -5.96 -24.78 -10.48
CA PRO A 94 -6.20 -23.84 -11.57
C PRO A 94 -7.23 -22.75 -11.25
N GLU A 95 -8.34 -23.10 -10.59
CA GLU A 95 -9.38 -22.13 -10.19
C GLU A 95 -8.84 -21.12 -9.17
N LEU A 96 -8.14 -21.60 -8.14
CA LEU A 96 -7.49 -20.74 -7.15
C LEU A 96 -6.46 -19.79 -7.79
N LYS A 97 -5.71 -20.26 -8.78
CA LYS A 97 -4.76 -19.44 -9.54
C LYS A 97 -5.47 -18.36 -10.35
N ALA A 98 -6.57 -18.70 -11.04
CA ALA A 98 -7.35 -17.73 -11.80
C ALA A 98 -7.92 -16.64 -10.89
N ASP A 99 -8.44 -17.02 -9.71
CA ASP A 99 -8.92 -16.06 -8.71
C ASP A 99 -7.81 -15.16 -8.15
N LEU A 100 -6.62 -15.72 -7.91
CA LEU A 100 -5.45 -14.94 -7.51
C LEU A 100 -5.03 -13.92 -8.57
N THR A 101 -5.06 -14.29 -9.85
CA THR A 101 -4.79 -13.37 -10.96
C THR A 101 -5.83 -12.23 -11.00
N LYS A 102 -7.11 -12.54 -10.78
CA LYS A 102 -8.16 -11.50 -10.71
C LYS A 102 -7.92 -10.54 -9.54
N LEU A 103 -7.64 -11.06 -8.34
CA LEU A 103 -7.36 -10.24 -7.16
C LEU A 103 -6.11 -9.38 -7.35
N GLN A 104 -5.07 -9.93 -7.98
CA GLN A 104 -3.87 -9.17 -8.31
C GLN A 104 -4.19 -7.99 -9.24
N ASN A 105 -5.01 -8.21 -10.26
CA ASN A 105 -5.42 -7.14 -11.17
C ASN A 105 -6.23 -6.05 -10.44
N GLN A 106 -7.15 -6.45 -9.55
CA GLN A 106 -7.93 -5.51 -8.73
C GLN A 106 -7.03 -4.66 -7.83
N VAL A 107 -6.03 -5.27 -7.20
CA VAL A 107 -5.04 -4.54 -6.37
C VAL A 107 -4.28 -3.51 -7.19
N LEU A 108 -3.85 -3.87 -8.40
CA LEU A 108 -3.13 -2.96 -9.29
C LEU A 108 -4.01 -1.80 -9.75
N GLU A 109 -5.26 -2.08 -10.08
CA GLU A 109 -6.25 -1.07 -10.48
C GLU A 109 -6.52 -0.09 -9.33
N GLN A 110 -6.81 -0.60 -8.13
CA GLN A 110 -7.05 0.24 -6.96
C GLN A 110 -5.80 1.04 -6.56
N ASN A 111 -4.61 0.45 -6.62
CA ASN A 111 -3.37 1.20 -6.35
C ASN A 111 -3.15 2.33 -7.36
N ASN A 112 -3.46 2.10 -8.64
CA ASN A 112 -3.40 3.15 -9.66
C ASN A 112 -4.40 4.27 -9.36
N LYS A 113 -5.64 3.95 -8.97
CA LYS A 113 -6.64 4.93 -8.52
C LYS A 113 -6.08 5.77 -7.35
N ASN A 114 -5.53 5.12 -6.32
CA ASN A 114 -4.97 5.81 -5.16
C ASN A 114 -3.79 6.73 -5.54
N ARG A 115 -2.93 6.30 -6.45
CA ARG A 115 -1.83 7.14 -6.98
C ARG A 115 -2.35 8.39 -7.70
N GLU A 116 -3.44 8.28 -8.45
CA GLU A 116 -4.06 9.42 -9.13
C GLU A 116 -4.69 10.40 -8.13
N LEU A 117 -5.40 9.88 -7.12
CA LEU A 117 -5.94 10.69 -6.02
C LEU A 117 -4.84 11.49 -5.30
N LEU A 118 -3.74 10.82 -4.92
CA LEU A 118 -2.59 11.46 -4.29
C LEU A 118 -1.98 12.57 -5.18
N LYS A 119 -1.84 12.32 -6.48
CA LYS A 119 -1.33 13.35 -7.42
C LYS A 119 -2.25 14.57 -7.47
N SER A 120 -3.56 14.36 -7.56
CA SER A 120 -4.56 15.43 -7.55
C SER A 120 -4.49 16.25 -6.26
N HIS A 121 -4.35 15.57 -5.12
CA HIS A 121 -4.24 16.20 -3.81
C HIS A 121 -2.95 17.05 -3.70
N ILE A 122 -1.81 16.53 -4.17
CA ILE A 122 -0.54 17.27 -4.20
C ILE A 122 -0.65 18.53 -5.08
N VAL A 123 -1.33 18.46 -6.23
CA VAL A 123 -1.57 19.62 -7.08
C VAL A 123 -2.41 20.67 -6.36
N THR A 124 -3.46 20.23 -5.67
CA THR A 124 -4.34 21.10 -4.87
C THR A 124 -3.59 21.79 -3.72
N ILE A 125 -2.76 21.06 -2.97
CA ILE A 125 -1.92 21.65 -1.93
C ILE A 125 -0.95 22.67 -2.53
N ARG A 126 -0.32 22.35 -3.68
CA ARG A 126 0.59 23.29 -4.36
C ARG A 126 -0.11 24.56 -4.80
N THR A 127 -1.34 24.49 -5.31
CA THR A 127 -2.11 25.69 -5.68
C THR A 127 -2.53 26.48 -4.44
N GLN A 128 -2.91 25.81 -3.34
CA GLN A 128 -3.19 26.47 -2.06
C GLN A 128 -1.95 27.21 -1.51
N ILE A 129 -0.77 26.58 -1.53
CA ILE A 129 0.50 27.21 -1.12
C ILE A 129 0.84 28.40 -2.01
N LYS A 130 0.64 28.29 -3.33
CA LYS A 130 0.87 29.42 -4.27
C LYS A 130 -0.13 30.56 -4.04
N GLY A 131 -1.38 30.23 -3.73
CA GLY A 131 -2.44 31.19 -3.39
C GLY A 131 -2.27 31.81 -2.00
N PHE A 132 -1.49 31.17 -1.12
CA PHE A 132 -1.18 31.66 0.21
C PHE A 132 -0.27 32.89 0.14
N LYS A 133 -0.88 34.07 0.07
CA LYS A 133 -0.19 35.35 0.23
C LYS A 133 0.11 35.55 1.71
N ASN A 134 1.39 35.54 2.08
CA ASN A 134 1.83 35.84 3.44
C ASN A 134 1.29 37.24 3.86
N PRO A 135 0.32 37.31 4.80
CA PRO A 135 -0.31 38.57 5.20
C PRO A 135 0.64 39.52 5.93
N TYR A 136 1.83 39.04 6.31
CA TYR A 136 2.88 39.79 6.98
C TYR A 136 4.05 40.15 6.07
N LYS A 137 4.03 39.77 4.77
CA LYS A 137 5.17 39.97 3.85
C LYS A 137 5.64 41.43 3.75
N ASN A 138 4.72 42.39 3.95
CA ASN A 138 4.99 43.83 3.89
C ASN A 138 4.76 44.54 5.24
N LYS A 139 4.46 43.80 6.31
CA LYS A 139 4.25 44.40 7.64
C LYS A 139 5.51 44.22 8.47
N LYS A 140 6.18 45.34 8.78
CA LYS A 140 7.22 45.35 9.83
C LYS A 140 6.56 44.94 11.15
N SER A 141 7.15 43.99 11.85
CA SER A 141 6.71 43.61 13.19
C SER A 141 6.82 44.83 14.11
N VAL A 142 5.85 45.03 15.01
CA VAL A 142 5.92 46.08 16.05
C VAL A 142 7.17 45.90 16.92
N TYR A 143 7.69 44.67 16.99
CA TYR A 143 8.94 44.32 17.68
C TYR A 143 10.18 44.30 16.79
N SER A 144 10.04 44.51 15.46
CA SER A 144 11.21 44.69 14.60
C SER A 144 11.81 46.05 14.93
N LYS A 145 12.91 46.04 15.68
CA LYS A 145 13.69 47.23 16.04
C LYS A 145 14.09 47.96 14.75
N SER A 146 13.37 49.02 14.39
CA SER A 146 13.96 50.07 13.59
C SER A 146 14.90 50.83 14.51
N GLU A 147 16.21 50.66 14.30
CA GLU A 147 17.16 51.64 14.82
C GLU A 147 16.74 53.02 14.29
N GLN A 148 16.72 54.02 15.20
CA GLN A 148 16.27 55.43 15.05
C GLN A 148 14.79 55.64 15.42
N THR A 149 14.39 56.46 16.40
CA THR A 149 15.04 57.55 17.14
C THR A 149 14.36 57.69 18.51
N ALA A 150 15.05 57.35 19.59
CA ALA A 150 14.66 57.82 20.91
C ALA A 150 14.98 59.33 20.97
N LYS A 151 14.01 60.19 20.60
CA LYS A 151 14.03 61.59 21.03
C LYS A 151 13.93 61.58 22.55
N ARG A 152 15.07 61.76 23.23
CA ARG A 152 15.09 62.07 24.66
C ARG A 152 14.33 63.38 24.85
N ILE A 153 13.19 63.31 25.52
CA ILE A 153 12.52 64.49 26.05
C ILE A 153 13.19 64.74 27.40
N SER A 154 14.02 65.78 27.46
CA SER A 154 14.52 66.30 28.74
C SER A 154 13.36 66.97 29.44
N VAL A 155 12.93 66.40 30.57
CA VAL A 155 12.01 67.06 31.49
C VAL A 155 12.89 67.72 32.55
N GLU A 156 13.04 69.03 32.46
CA GLU A 156 13.56 69.83 33.58
C GLU A 156 12.40 70.14 34.52
N CYS A 157 12.57 69.78 35.80
CA CYS A 157 11.80 70.28 36.94
C CYS A 157 12.81 70.77 37.98
#